data_AF-A0A8S3BYM8-F1
#
_entry.id   AF-A0A8S3BYM8-F1
#
_cell.length_a   1.000
_cell.length_b   1.000
_cell.length_c   1.000
_cell.angle_alpha   90.00
_cell.angle_beta   90.00
_cell.angle_gamma   90.00
#
_symmetry.space_group_name_H-M   'P 1'
#
loop_
_entity.id
_entity.type
_entity.pdbx_description
1 polymer ?
#
loop_
_entity_poly.entity_id
_entity_poly.type
_entity_poly.pdbx_seq_one_letter_code
_entity_poly.pdbx_strand_id
1 'polypeptide(L)' 'AVTVDGPSKVQLDCKEVIEGYRVTFAPAAPGDYLISIKFAGINIAGSPFKCTVG' A
#
# COMPACT_ATOMS: atom_id res chain seq x y z
N ALA A 1 -4.83 7.57 -5.18
CA ALA A 1 -4.05 7.80 -3.94
C ALA A 1 -3.77 6.46 -3.28
N VAL A 2 -2.55 6.27 -2.80
CA VAL A 2 -2.13 5.06 -2.09
C VAL A 2 -1.65 5.45 -0.71
N THR A 3 -2.16 4.79 0.32
CA THR A 3 -1.73 5.00 1.72
C THR A 3 -1.40 3.67 2.37
N VAL A 4 -0.45 3.70 3.30
CA VAL A 4 -0.05 2.54 4.10
C VAL A 4 -0.06 2.94 5.56
N ASP A 5 -0.97 2.36 6.31
CA ASP A 5 -1.14 2.57 7.75
C ASP A 5 -0.59 1.36 8.50
N GLY A 6 0.17 1.58 9.57
CA GLY A 6 0.80 0.49 10.31
C GLY A 6 1.72 0.97 11.43
N PRO A 7 2.46 0.04 12.06
CA PRO A 7 3.28 0.31 13.23
C PRO A 7 4.53 1.16 12.94
N SER A 8 4.94 1.27 11.68
CA SER A 8 6.03 2.15 11.25
C SER A 8 5.62 2.97 10.05
N LYS A 9 6.30 4.11 9.87
CA LYS A 9 6.35 4.75 8.55
C LYS A 9 7.00 3.78 7.56
N VAL A 10 6.50 3.78 6.33
CA VAL A 10 7.04 3.00 5.23
C VAL A 10 7.49 3.94 4.13
N GLN A 11 8.55 3.55 3.42
CA GLN A 11 8.90 4.21 2.17
C GLN A 11 8.07 3.58 1.06
N LEU A 12 7.32 4.39 0.32
CA LEU A 12 6.42 3.95 -0.74
C LEU A 12 6.98 4.41 -2.09
N ASP A 13 7.22 3.45 -2.97
CA ASP A 13 7.65 3.66 -4.36
C ASP A 13 6.50 3.29 -5.29
N CYS A 14 6.12 4.22 -6.17
CA CYS A 14 5.08 3.99 -7.17
C CYS A 14 5.68 4.15 -8.55
N LYS A 15 5.62 3.09 -9.36
CA LYS A 15 6.12 3.06 -10.73
C LYS A 15 5.01 2.71 -11.69
N GLU A 16 4.86 3.51 -12.73
CA GLU A 16 4.01 3.17 -13.87
C GLU A 16 4.71 2.07 -14.70
N VAL A 17 3.95 1.02 -15.02
CA VAL A 17 4.39 -0.13 -15.80
C VAL A 17 3.34 -0.41 -16.88
N ILE A 18 3.68 -1.22 -17.88
CA ILE A 18 2.77 -1.53 -18.99
C ILE A 18 1.43 -2.14 -18.48
N GLU A 19 1.47 -2.86 -17.37
CA GLU A 19 0.28 -3.48 -16.73
C GLU A 19 -0.53 -2.51 -15.84
N GLY A 20 -0.09 -1.26 -15.68
CA GLY A 20 -0.72 -0.26 -14.82
C GLY A 20 0.27 0.37 -13.84
N TYR A 21 0.05 0.19 -12.53
CA TYR A 21 0.90 0.77 -11.49
C TYR A 21 1.46 -0.31 -10.57
N ARG A 22 2.78 -0.28 -10.35
CA ARG A 22 3.47 -1.11 -9.37
C ARG A 22 3.77 -0.27 -8.14
N VAL A 23 3.16 -0.64 -7.02
CA VAL A 23 3.43 -0.03 -5.72
C VAL A 23 4.33 -0.97 -4.92
N THR A 24 5.44 -0.46 -4.43
CA THR A 24 6.37 -1.17 -3.54
C THR A 24 6.46 -0.40 -2.23
N PHE A 25 6.43 -1.10 -1.10
CA PHE A 25 6.68 -0.49 0.19
C PHE A 25 7.64 -1.32 1.02
N ALA A 26 8.50 -0.65 1.79
CA ALA A 26 9.46 -1.27 2.69
C ALA A 26 9.08 -0.93 4.15
N PRO A 27 8.49 -1.89 4.90
CA PRO A 27 8.21 -1.73 6.32
C PRO A 27 9.52 -1.73 7.13
N ALA A 28 9.60 -0.84 8.12
CA ALA A 28 10.76 -0.73 9.01
C ALA A 28 10.59 -1.49 10.34
N ALA A 29 9.37 -1.93 10.63
CA ALA A 29 9.04 -2.72 11.81
C ALA A 29 8.10 -3.88 11.42
N PRO A 30 8.13 -4.99 12.16
CA PRO A 30 7.13 -6.04 12.01
C PRO A 30 5.76 -5.57 12.53
N GLY A 31 4.70 -6.20 12.03
CA GLY A 31 3.33 -6.00 12.46
C GLY A 31 2.34 -5.94 11.30
N ASP A 32 1.12 -5.53 11.62
CA ASP A 32 0.02 -5.44 10.67
C ASP A 32 0.02 -4.08 9.95
N TYR A 33 0.02 -4.14 8.62
CA TYR A 33 -0.08 -2.99 7.73
C TYR A 33 -1.39 -3.06 6.93
N LEU A 34 -2.05 -1.91 6.78
CA LEU A 34 -3.21 -1.71 5.93
C LEU A 34 -2.83 -0.84 4.74
N ILE A 35 -2.95 -1.39 3.54
CA ILE A 35 -2.68 -0.69 2.28
C ILE A 35 -4.01 -0.28 1.65
N SER A 36 -4.28 1.02 1.59
CA SER A 36 -5.48 1.55 0.97
C SER A 36 -5.17 2.13 -0.40
N ILE A 37 -5.90 1.70 -1.42
CA ILE A 37 -5.78 2.18 -2.79
C ILE A 37 -7.12 2.80 -3.22
N LYS A 38 -7.09 4.10 -3.52
CA LYS A 38 -8.25 4.87 -3.97
C LYS A 38 -8.05 5.39 -5.39
N PHE A 39 -9.01 5.14 -6.26
CA PHE A 39 -9.12 5.72 -7.61
C PHE A 39 -10.27 6.75 -7.64
N ALA A 40 -10.00 7.97 -8.09
CA ALA A 40 -10.96 9.08 -8.05
C ALA A 40 -11.62 9.30 -6.66
N GLY A 41 -10.88 9.05 -5.58
CA GLY A 41 -11.38 9.17 -4.20
C GLY A 41 -12.13 7.95 -3.67
N ILE A 42 -12.41 6.95 -4.51
CA ILE A 42 -13.16 5.74 -4.17
C ILE A 42 -12.20 4.55 -4.02
N ASN A 43 -12.40 3.69 -3.03
CA ASN A 43 -11.60 2.47 -2.88
C ASN A 43 -11.79 1.54 -4.07
N ILE A 44 -10.69 0.99 -4.58
CA ILE A 44 -10.78 -0.08 -5.57
C ILE A 44 -11.27 -1.37 -4.91
N ALA A 45 -11.69 -2.35 -5.73
CA ALA A 45 -12.06 -3.67 -5.24
C ALA A 45 -10.91 -4.29 -4.44
N GLY A 46 -11.23 -4.81 -3.25
CA GLY A 46 -10.25 -5.41 -2.34
C GLY A 46 -9.49 -4.43 -1.44
N SER A 47 -9.59 -3.11 -1.67
CA SER A 47 -9.02 -2.11 -0.77
C SER A 47 -9.93 -1.89 0.46
N PRO A 48 -9.38 -1.83 1.68
CA PRO A 48 -7.94 -1.92 2.00
C PRO A 48 -7.42 -3.37 2.08
N PHE A 49 -6.17 -3.55 1.66
CA PHE A 49 -5.45 -4.82 1.72
C PHE A 49 -4.69 -4.93 3.05
N LYS A 50 -4.87 -6.05 3.77
CA LYS A 50 -4.11 -6.33 5.00
C LYS A 50 -2.85 -7.13 4.66
N CYS A 51 -1.71 -6.68 5.17
CA CYS A 51 -0.43 -7.36 5.06
C CYS A 51 0.22 -7.47 6.44
N THR A 52 0.64 -8.67 6.84
CA THR A 52 1.36 -8.89 8.10
C THR A 52 2.83 -9.12 7.78
N VAL A 53 3.69 -8.31 8.39
CA VAL A 53 5.15 -8.37 8.24
C VAL A 53 5.72 -9.00 9.50
N GLY A 54 6.49 -10.07 9.35
CA GLY A 54 7.16 -10.79 10.45
C GLY A 54 8.56 -10.29 10.72
#